data_AF-A0A956FDX0-F1
#
_entry.id   AF-A0A956FDX0-F1
#
_cell.length_a   1.000
_cell.length_b   1.000
_cell.length_c   1.000
_cell.angle_alpha   90.00
_cell.angle_beta   90.00
_cell.angle_gamma   90.00
#
_symmetry.space_group_name_H-M   'P 1'
#
loop_
_entity.id
_entity.type
_entity.pdbx_description
1 polymer ?
#
loop_
_entity_poly.entity_id
_entity_poly.type
_entity_poly.pdbx_seq_one_letter_code
_entity_poly.pdbx_strand_id
1 'polypeptide(L)'
;MAQVTDYKLHRVLARFPWRRRKPRSSKGHAPIGVMFREGQKLWADPADLAAFEDPGPALVCVAMHSDATGLSLLRSLVEHHAEESGQDLPGQVPEITRAGLTIIEGLLADAGLDPEHTVGPHPIGELLAASWAIAAASPALEVEAEA
;
A
#
# COMPACT_ATOMS: atom_id res chain seq x y z
N MET A 1 -10.79 -10.31 -5.67
CA MET A 1 -9.40 -10.66 -5.31
C MET A 1 -8.54 -10.39 -6.53
N ALA A 2 -7.53 -9.52 -6.40
CA ALA A 2 -6.67 -9.15 -7.50
C ALA A 2 -5.74 -10.32 -7.88
N GLN A 3 -5.67 -10.64 -9.17
CA GLN A 3 -4.72 -11.60 -9.73
C GLN A 3 -3.49 -10.83 -10.20
N VAL A 4 -2.30 -11.28 -9.81
CA VAL A 4 -1.04 -10.72 -10.32
C VAL A 4 -0.75 -11.41 -11.66
N THR A 5 -0.87 -10.70 -12.78
CA THR A 5 -0.62 -11.28 -14.10
C THR A 5 0.78 -10.99 -14.62
N ASP A 6 1.47 -9.96 -14.12
CA ASP A 6 2.79 -9.52 -14.59
C ASP A 6 3.97 -10.15 -13.83
N TYR A 7 4.96 -10.68 -14.57
CA TYR A 7 6.15 -11.34 -14.01
C TYR A 7 7.05 -10.40 -13.20
N LYS A 8 7.12 -9.11 -13.54
CA LYS A 8 7.89 -8.11 -12.80
C LYS A 8 7.24 -7.83 -11.44
N LEU A 9 5.92 -7.68 -11.40
CA LEU A 9 5.17 -7.50 -10.15
C LEU A 9 5.28 -8.72 -9.24
N HIS A 10 5.24 -9.93 -9.81
CA HIS A 10 5.51 -11.16 -9.06
C HIS A 10 6.87 -11.15 -8.37
N ARG A 11 7.92 -10.71 -9.06
CA ARG A 11 9.26 -10.63 -8.48
C ARG A 11 9.33 -9.66 -7.32
N VAL A 12 8.64 -8.52 -7.41
CA VAL A 12 8.57 -7.55 -6.30
C VAL A 12 7.80 -8.14 -5.13
N LEU A 13 6.61 -8.69 -5.38
CA LEU A 13 5.80 -9.33 -4.33
C LEU A 13 6.55 -10.48 -3.65
N ALA A 14 7.32 -11.29 -4.39
CA ALA A 14 8.07 -12.41 -3.82
C ALA A 14 9.15 -12.01 -2.80
N ARG A 15 9.52 -10.72 -2.70
CA ARG A 15 10.48 -10.23 -1.71
C ARG A 15 9.90 -10.21 -0.29
N PHE A 16 8.57 -10.11 -0.15
CA PHE A 16 7.91 -10.16 1.15
C PHE A 16 7.66 -11.60 1.62
N PRO A 17 7.89 -11.94 2.90
CA PRO A 17 7.69 -13.28 3.44
C PRO A 17 6.21 -13.60 3.70
N TRP A 18 5.45 -13.86 2.63
CA TRP A 18 4.02 -14.13 2.72
C TRP A 18 3.65 -15.37 3.54
N ARG A 19 2.51 -15.29 4.25
CA ARG A 19 2.02 -16.37 5.12
C ARG A 19 1.02 -17.27 4.36
N ARG A 20 1.14 -18.59 4.56
CA ARG A 20 0.17 -19.56 4.00
C ARG A 20 -1.18 -19.54 4.71
N ARG A 21 -1.19 -19.20 6.01
CA ARG A 21 -2.40 -19.12 6.82
C ARG A 21 -2.83 -17.66 6.92
N LYS A 22 -4.13 -17.41 6.80
CA LYS A 22 -4.72 -16.08 7.01
C LYS A 22 -4.45 -15.64 8.45
N PRO A 23 -3.74 -14.52 8.68
CA PRO A 23 -3.53 -14.01 10.03
C PRO A 23 -4.86 -13.52 10.62
N ARG A 24 -4.94 -13.48 11.95
CA ARG A 24 -6.01 -12.75 12.63
C ARG A 24 -5.73 -11.27 12.43
N SER A 25 -6.74 -10.49 12.04
CA SER A 25 -6.60 -9.04 11.90
C SER A 25 -6.08 -8.48 13.22
N SER A 26 -4.91 -7.82 13.20
CA SER A 26 -4.28 -7.32 14.41
C SER A 26 -4.82 -5.95 14.84
N LYS A 27 -5.48 -5.21 13.94
CA LYS A 27 -5.88 -3.80 14.16
C LYS A 27 -7.16 -3.39 13.41
N GLY A 28 -8.14 -4.28 13.26
CA GLY A 28 -9.40 -3.98 12.57
C GLY A 28 -9.34 -3.96 11.03
N HIS A 29 -8.14 -3.95 10.44
CA HIS A 29 -7.96 -4.04 8.99
C HIS A 29 -7.94 -5.49 8.49
N ALA A 30 -8.63 -5.77 7.38
CA ALA A 30 -8.65 -7.09 6.79
C ALA A 30 -7.25 -7.51 6.29
N PRO A 31 -6.82 -8.76 6.51
CA PRO A 31 -5.57 -9.26 5.93
C PRO A 31 -5.54 -9.16 4.41
N ILE A 32 -4.40 -8.76 3.86
CA ILE A 32 -4.19 -8.68 2.40
C ILE A 32 -3.96 -10.08 1.88
N GLY A 33 -4.75 -10.46 0.87
CA GLY A 33 -4.63 -11.74 0.20
C GLY A 33 -4.23 -11.55 -1.25
N VAL A 34 -3.09 -12.10 -1.64
CA VAL A 34 -2.60 -12.14 -3.03
C VAL A 34 -2.70 -13.55 -3.58
N MET A 35 -3.12 -13.66 -4.84
CA MET A 35 -3.11 -14.92 -5.59
C MET A 35 -1.90 -14.96 -6.51
N PHE A 36 -1.02 -15.95 -6.29
CA PHE A 36 0.10 -16.21 -7.17
C PHE A 36 -0.31 -17.07 -8.37
N ARG A 37 0.51 -17.08 -9.44
CA ARG A 37 0.23 -17.82 -10.69
C ARG A 37 -0.05 -19.32 -10.48
N GLU A 38 0.48 -19.89 -9.43
CA GLU A 38 0.29 -21.29 -9.03
C GLU A 38 -1.10 -21.55 -8.40
N GLY A 39 -1.97 -20.53 -8.34
CA GLY A 39 -3.27 -20.61 -7.66
C GLY A 39 -3.15 -20.58 -6.14
N GLN A 40 -1.94 -20.48 -5.60
CA GLN A 40 -1.72 -20.38 -4.16
C GLN A 40 -2.11 -18.98 -3.67
N LYS A 41 -3.03 -18.95 -2.72
CA LYS A 41 -3.41 -17.74 -1.99
C LYS A 41 -2.52 -17.58 -0.75
N LEU A 42 -1.79 -16.48 -0.71
CA LEU A 42 -0.95 -16.12 0.43
C LEU A 42 -1.45 -14.82 1.07
N TRP A 43 -1.03 -14.60 2.30
CA TRP A 43 -1.57 -13.57 3.17
C TRP A 43 -0.49 -12.74 3.85
N ALA A 44 -0.78 -11.46 4.03
CA ALA A 44 -0.02 -10.54 4.88
C ALA A 44 -0.96 -9.79 5.83
N ASP A 45 -0.42 -9.40 6.98
CA ASP A 45 -1.02 -8.33 7.78
C ASP A 45 -0.64 -6.98 7.14
N PRO A 46 -1.58 -6.04 6.94
CA PRO A 46 -1.26 -4.72 6.39
C PRO A 46 -0.18 -3.97 7.17
N ALA A 47 -0.14 -4.11 8.50
CA ALA A 47 0.85 -3.44 9.33
C ALA A 47 2.26 -4.01 9.10
N ASP A 48 2.38 -5.34 9.01
CA ASP A 48 3.64 -6.01 8.68
C ASP A 48 4.14 -5.59 7.29
N LEU A 49 3.22 -5.40 6.35
CA LEU A 49 3.54 -5.03 4.98
C LEU A 49 4.01 -3.56 4.88
N ALA A 50 3.37 -2.66 5.63
CA ALA A 50 3.73 -1.24 5.68
C ALA A 50 5.08 -0.99 6.37
N ALA A 51 5.44 -1.82 7.36
CA ALA A 51 6.69 -1.72 8.10
C ALA A 51 7.84 -2.59 7.54
N PHE A 52 7.67 -3.13 6.34
CA PHE A 52 8.70 -3.96 5.71
C PHE A 52 9.78 -3.09 5.07
N GLU A 53 11.04 -3.51 5.21
CA GLU A 53 12.22 -2.75 4.74
C GLU A 53 12.17 -2.41 3.24
N ASP A 54 11.66 -3.31 2.39
CA ASP A 54 11.39 -2.99 1.00
C ASP A 54 9.93 -2.50 0.86
N PRO A 55 9.68 -1.23 0.49
CA PRO A 55 8.31 -0.73 0.33
C PRO A 55 7.60 -1.28 -0.92
N GLY A 56 8.33 -1.91 -1.84
CA GLY A 56 7.82 -2.39 -3.13
C GLY A 56 6.60 -3.31 -3.03
N PRO A 57 6.63 -4.39 -2.23
CA PRO A 57 5.46 -5.24 -2.00
C PRO A 57 4.22 -4.48 -1.53
N ALA A 58 4.38 -3.51 -0.62
CA ALA A 58 3.27 -2.68 -0.13
C ALA A 58 2.70 -1.81 -1.26
N LEU A 59 3.57 -1.10 -2.00
CA LEU A 59 3.17 -0.24 -3.12
C LEU A 59 2.45 -1.01 -4.22
N VAL A 60 2.93 -2.20 -4.58
CA VAL A 60 2.25 -3.07 -5.55
C VAL A 60 0.89 -3.50 -5.03
N CYS A 61 0.77 -3.86 -3.75
CA CYS A 61 -0.53 -4.18 -3.16
C CYS A 61 -1.49 -3.00 -3.18
N VAL A 62 -1.05 -1.78 -2.87
CA VAL A 62 -1.89 -0.58 -2.99
C VAL A 62 -2.37 -0.40 -4.43
N ALA A 63 -1.46 -0.45 -5.41
CA ALA A 63 -1.82 -0.30 -6.82
C ALA A 63 -2.82 -1.37 -7.31
N MET A 64 -2.73 -2.59 -6.79
CA MET A 64 -3.67 -3.67 -7.11
C MET A 64 -5.03 -3.53 -6.41
N HIS A 65 -5.12 -2.74 -5.35
CA HIS A 65 -6.30 -2.58 -4.51
C HIS A 65 -6.79 -1.13 -4.54
N SER A 66 -7.59 -0.78 -5.54
CA SER A 66 -8.23 0.55 -5.65
C SER A 66 -9.44 0.73 -4.72
N ASP A 67 -9.47 0.04 -3.58
CA ASP A 67 -10.56 0.03 -2.60
C ASP A 67 -10.06 0.48 -1.22
N ALA A 68 -10.93 0.39 -0.21
CA ALA A 68 -10.60 0.77 1.17
C ALA A 68 -9.34 0.07 1.73
N THR A 69 -8.99 -1.12 1.23
CA THR A 69 -7.77 -1.83 1.62
C THR A 69 -6.53 -1.08 1.15
N GLY A 70 -6.50 -0.64 -0.11
CA GLY A 70 -5.37 0.11 -0.65
C GLY A 70 -5.26 1.49 -0.03
N LEU A 71 -6.39 2.18 0.21
CA LEU A 71 -6.39 3.47 0.91
C LEU A 71 -5.78 3.35 2.31
N SER A 72 -6.23 2.36 3.08
CA SER A 72 -5.73 2.12 4.44
C SER A 72 -4.25 1.72 4.46
N LEU A 73 -3.84 0.81 3.58
CA LEU A 73 -2.45 0.37 3.49
C LEU A 73 -1.53 1.52 3.09
N LEU A 74 -1.92 2.30 2.09
CA LEU A 74 -1.13 3.44 1.62
C LEU A 74 -0.98 4.49 2.71
N ARG A 75 -2.06 4.76 3.46
CA ARG A 75 -2.02 5.68 4.58
C ARG A 75 -1.04 5.22 5.66
N SER A 76 -1.15 3.97 6.11
CA SER A 76 -0.23 3.41 7.09
C SER A 76 1.22 3.40 6.61
N LEU A 77 1.46 3.13 5.31
CA LEU A 77 2.79 3.13 4.71
C LEU A 77 3.41 4.54 4.75
N VAL A 78 2.66 5.56 4.31
CA VAL A 78 3.12 6.96 4.28
C VAL A 78 3.32 7.50 5.70
N GLU A 79 2.39 7.25 6.61
CA GLU A 79 2.50 7.66 8.03
C GLU A 79 3.74 7.02 8.67
N HIS A 80 3.96 5.72 8.47
CA HIS A 80 5.13 5.03 9.01
C HIS A 80 6.45 5.62 8.50
N HIS A 81 6.57 5.85 7.18
CA HIS A 81 7.83 6.35 6.62
C HIS A 81 8.04 7.86 6.90
N ALA A 82 6.97 8.63 7.06
CA ALA A 82 7.05 10.00 7.56
C ALA A 82 7.63 10.01 8.98
N GLU A 83 7.12 9.15 9.86
CA GLU A 83 7.63 8.99 11.23
C GLU A 83 9.10 8.57 11.27
N GLU A 84 9.49 7.54 10.51
CA GLU A 84 10.89 7.08 10.45
C GLU A 84 11.84 8.17 9.90
N SER A 85 11.36 9.01 9.00
CA SER A 85 12.12 10.12 8.42
C SER A 85 12.09 11.40 9.27
N GLY A 86 11.35 11.40 10.40
CA GLY A 86 11.18 12.58 11.25
C GLY A 86 10.42 13.73 10.58
N GLN A 87 9.53 13.43 9.64
CA GLN A 87 8.71 14.40 8.92
C GLN A 87 7.29 14.43 9.50
N ASP A 88 6.81 15.63 9.83
CA ASP A 88 5.40 15.83 10.22
C ASP A 88 4.54 16.02 8.96
N LEU A 89 3.50 15.18 8.83
CA LEU A 89 2.50 15.37 7.78
C LEU A 89 1.59 16.56 8.12
N PRO A 90 1.38 17.51 7.17
CA PRO A 90 0.48 18.65 7.40
C PRO A 90 -0.95 18.21 7.71
N GLY A 91 -1.73 19.05 8.40
CA GLY A 91 -3.15 18.77 8.66
C GLY A 91 -4.11 19.19 7.52
N GLN A 92 -3.65 19.97 6.55
CA GLN A 92 -4.50 20.53 5.49
C GLN A 92 -4.43 19.71 4.21
N VAL A 93 -5.58 19.28 3.66
CA VAL A 93 -5.69 18.36 2.51
C VAL A 93 -4.72 18.67 1.36
N PRO A 94 -4.62 19.90 0.82
CA PRO A 94 -3.72 20.18 -0.29
C PRO A 94 -2.23 19.97 0.06
N GLU A 95 -1.86 20.31 1.29
CA GLU A 95 -0.48 20.22 1.77
C GLU A 95 -0.11 18.79 2.18
N ILE A 96 -1.00 18.05 2.86
CA ILE A 96 -0.79 16.63 3.17
C ILE A 96 -0.72 15.79 1.89
N THR A 97 -1.52 16.15 0.87
CA THR A 97 -1.48 15.47 -0.43
C THR A 97 -0.08 15.65 -1.03
N ARG A 98 0.44 16.88 -1.11
CA ARG A 98 1.76 17.17 -1.67
C ARG A 98 2.89 16.49 -0.88
N ALA A 99 2.83 16.54 0.45
CA ALA A 99 3.82 15.90 1.31
C ALA A 99 3.84 14.38 1.11
N GLY A 100 2.67 13.73 1.13
CA GLY A 100 2.61 12.28 0.94
C GLY A 100 2.95 11.83 -0.49
N LEU A 101 2.65 12.61 -1.53
CA LEU A 101 3.13 12.31 -2.89
C LEU A 101 4.67 12.31 -2.96
N THR A 102 5.32 13.26 -2.28
CA THR A 102 6.79 13.31 -2.22
C THR A 102 7.36 12.07 -1.54
N ILE A 103 6.71 11.59 -0.47
CA ILE A 103 7.09 10.35 0.20
C ILE A 103 6.91 9.16 -0.75
N ILE A 104 5.76 9.03 -1.40
CA ILE A 104 5.46 7.93 -2.34
C ILE A 104 6.47 7.88 -3.48
N GLU A 105 6.88 9.02 -4.03
CA GLU A 105 7.93 9.10 -5.06
C GLU A 105 9.27 8.55 -4.56
N GLY A 106 9.66 8.90 -3.33
CA GLY A 106 10.85 8.33 -2.68
C GLY A 106 10.75 6.81 -2.52
N LEU A 107 9.61 6.32 -2.01
CA LEU A 107 9.39 4.88 -1.82
C LEU A 107 9.41 4.09 -3.14
N LEU A 108 8.88 4.67 -4.23
CA LEU A 108 8.98 4.07 -5.56
C LEU A 108 10.43 3.94 -6.03
N ALA A 109 11.24 4.98 -5.81
CA ALA A 109 12.66 4.96 -6.12
C ALA A 109 13.41 3.90 -5.29
N ASP A 110 13.16 3.84 -3.98
CA ASP A 110 13.79 2.87 -3.07
C ASP A 110 13.40 1.42 -3.41
N ALA A 111 12.15 1.19 -3.79
CA ALA A 111 11.67 -0.12 -4.24
C ALA A 111 12.24 -0.56 -5.61
N GLY A 112 12.84 0.39 -6.35
CA GLY A 112 13.24 0.21 -7.75
C GLY A 112 12.05 -0.06 -8.68
N LEU A 113 10.88 0.51 -8.37
CA LEU A 113 9.66 0.38 -9.15
C LEU A 113 9.60 1.47 -10.22
N ASP A 114 9.18 1.07 -11.42
CA ASP A 114 8.93 2.00 -12.53
C ASP A 114 7.49 2.54 -12.43
N PRO A 115 7.26 3.84 -12.21
CA PRO A 115 5.92 4.41 -12.08
C PRO A 115 5.07 4.26 -13.36
N GLU A 116 5.71 4.11 -14.53
CA GLU A 116 5.06 3.91 -15.82
C GLU A 116 4.62 2.46 -16.04
N HIS A 117 5.06 1.53 -15.17
CA HIS A 117 4.58 0.16 -15.23
C HIS A 117 3.09 0.11 -14.94
N THR A 118 2.32 -0.64 -15.73
CA THR A 118 0.85 -0.64 -15.63
C THR A 118 0.33 -1.79 -14.76
N VAL A 119 -0.71 -1.49 -13.98
CA VAL A 119 -1.55 -2.48 -13.30
C VAL A 119 -2.95 -2.36 -13.88
N GLY A 120 -3.34 -3.33 -14.72
CA GLY A 120 -4.53 -3.19 -15.54
C GLY A 120 -4.35 -2.07 -16.58
N PRO A 121 -5.29 -1.12 -16.71
CA PRO A 121 -5.19 -0.04 -17.69
C PRO A 121 -4.43 1.19 -17.20
N HIS A 122 -4.00 1.23 -15.93
CA HIS A 122 -3.42 2.43 -15.32
C HIS A 122 -1.96 2.22 -14.90
N PRO A 123 -1.09 3.24 -15.03
CA PRO A 123 0.25 3.25 -14.43
C PRO A 123 0.21 3.14 -12.91
N ILE A 124 1.22 2.51 -12.31
CA ILE A 124 1.38 2.41 -10.85
C ILE A 124 1.41 3.79 -10.21
N GLY A 125 2.16 4.72 -10.78
CA GLY A 125 2.28 6.09 -10.24
C GLY A 125 0.92 6.78 -10.15
N GLU A 126 0.10 6.68 -11.19
CA GLU A 126 -1.25 7.27 -11.21
C GLU A 126 -2.17 6.62 -10.17
N LEU A 127 -2.13 5.30 -10.03
CA LEU A 127 -2.95 4.58 -9.05
C LEU A 127 -2.57 4.98 -7.62
N LEU A 128 -1.28 5.05 -7.31
CA LEU A 128 -0.81 5.46 -5.99
C LEU A 128 -1.16 6.92 -5.68
N ALA A 129 -0.98 7.82 -6.64
CA ALA A 129 -1.33 9.22 -6.47
C ALA A 129 -2.83 9.41 -6.23
N ALA A 130 -3.68 8.73 -7.01
CA ALA A 130 -5.12 8.76 -6.84
C ALA A 130 -5.55 8.18 -5.49
N SER A 131 -5.02 7.00 -5.12
CA SER A 131 -5.29 6.37 -3.83
C SER A 131 -4.87 7.27 -2.65
N TRP A 132 -3.73 7.95 -2.74
CA TRP A 132 -3.29 8.86 -1.68
C TRP A 132 -4.16 10.10 -1.58
N ALA A 133 -4.48 10.74 -2.71
CA ALA A 133 -5.34 11.92 -2.71
C ALA A 133 -6.71 11.61 -2.07
N ILE A 134 -7.28 10.44 -2.36
CA ILE A 134 -8.53 9.97 -1.73
C ILE A 134 -8.32 9.71 -0.24
N ALA A 135 -7.26 9.03 0.16
CA ALA A 135 -6.96 8.73 1.56
C ALA A 135 -6.73 10.00 2.40
N ALA A 136 -6.06 11.00 1.84
CA ALA A 136 -5.76 12.28 2.48
C ALA A 136 -7.00 13.20 2.57
N ALA A 137 -7.90 13.12 1.58
CA ALA A 137 -9.18 13.83 1.60
C ALA A 137 -10.26 13.12 2.42
N SER A 138 -10.09 11.82 2.68
CA SER A 138 -10.98 11.09 3.56
C SER A 138 -10.80 11.66 4.97
N PRO A 139 -11.88 12.11 5.65
CA PRO A 139 -11.81 12.38 7.08
C PRO A 139 -11.21 11.12 7.70
N ALA A 140 -10.14 11.29 8.47
CA ALA A 140 -9.48 10.19 9.17
C ALA A 140 -10.60 9.29 9.66
N LEU A 141 -10.64 8.05 9.15
CA LEU A 141 -11.66 7.09 9.53
C LEU A 141 -11.57 7.03 11.05
N GLU A 142 -12.41 7.81 11.72
CA GLU A 142 -12.65 7.71 13.13
C GLU A 142 -13.09 6.27 13.23
N VAL A 143 -12.17 5.48 13.78
CA VAL A 143 -12.49 4.17 14.28
C VAL A 143 -13.55 4.46 15.34
N GLU A 144 -14.82 4.49 14.92
CA GLU A 144 -15.94 4.15 15.77
C GLU A 144 -15.66 2.73 16.25
N ALA A 145 -14.80 2.65 17.26
CA ALA A 145 -14.87 1.64 18.29
C ALA A 145 -16.14 1.94 19.09
N GLU A 146 -17.30 1.77 18.46
CA GLU A 146 -18.59 1.81 19.11
C GLU A 146 -19.24 0.43 18.95
N ALA A 147 -18.96 -0.44 19.92
CA ALA A 147 -19.88 -1.39 20.56
C ALA A 147 -19.13 -2.26 21.58
#